data_AF-A0A930UJF4-F1
#
_entry.id   AF-A0A930UJF4-F1
#
_cell.length_a   1.000
_cell.length_b   1.000
_cell.length_c   1.000
_cell.angle_alpha   90.00
_cell.angle_beta   90.00
_cell.angle_gamma   90.00
#
_symmetry.space_group_name_H-M   'P 1'
#
loop_
_entity.id
_entity.type
_entity.pdbx_description
1 polymer ?
#
loop_
_entity_poly.entity_id
_entity_poly.type
_entity_poly.pdbx_seq_one_letter_code
_entity_poly.pdbx_strand_id
1 'polypeptide(L)'
;MSLLVGFDPSQVEDVNDNPLVPEGKYRVMLTDVVEDVSKSGTEFVRWEWVVVAGKHEDAKFECVHFPQSSEGSMKVFQSHTKSLCRALKLAKVKNYDDLLNKPVMANVKINKYTDKFGEIRKNNQINYFEMDDTGKKSSASTGKSVAPEPADLIGGDSQDDPPDFDDDMPF
;
A
#
# COMPACT_ATOMS: atom_id res chain seq x y z
N MET A 1 -18.66 21.50 -32.30
CA MET A 1 -18.15 22.72 -31.61
C MET A 1 -16.81 22.36 -31.00
N SER A 2 -15.76 23.14 -31.27
CA SER A 2 -14.40 22.82 -30.81
C SER A 2 -14.21 23.31 -29.37
N LEU A 3 -13.75 22.43 -28.49
CA LEU A 3 -13.53 22.69 -27.05
C LEU A 3 -12.30 23.58 -26.77
N LEU A 4 -11.60 24.03 -27.82
CA LEU A 4 -10.32 24.74 -27.75
C LEU A 4 -10.41 26.23 -28.13
N VAL A 5 -11.61 26.74 -28.44
CA VAL A 5 -11.78 28.17 -28.77
C VAL A 5 -11.59 28.97 -27.48
N GLY A 6 -10.43 29.62 -27.34
CA GLY A 6 -10.06 30.41 -26.16
C GLY A 6 -9.31 29.65 -25.08
N PHE A 7 -8.82 28.44 -25.34
CA PHE A 7 -7.92 27.73 -24.43
C PHE A 7 -6.53 28.37 -24.47
N ASP A 8 -6.15 29.07 -23.39
CA ASP A 8 -4.79 29.58 -23.19
C ASP A 8 -4.03 28.63 -22.25
N PRO A 9 -3.04 27.87 -22.76
CA PRO A 9 -2.28 26.92 -21.95
C PRO A 9 -1.50 27.58 -20.81
N SER A 10 -1.29 28.91 -20.88
CA SER A 10 -0.61 29.68 -19.84
C SER A 10 -1.53 30.03 -18.66
N GLN A 11 -2.85 29.83 -18.81
CA GLN A 11 -3.86 30.11 -17.78
C GLN A 11 -4.37 28.84 -17.08
N VAL A 12 -3.90 27.67 -17.50
CA VAL A 12 -4.20 26.41 -16.83
C VAL A 12 -3.07 26.14 -15.87
N GLU A 13 -3.35 26.26 -14.57
CA GLU A 13 -2.45 25.70 -13.57
C GLU A 13 -2.34 24.20 -13.84
N ASP A 14 -1.13 23.72 -14.08
CA ASP A 14 -0.86 22.29 -14.04
C ASP A 14 -1.44 21.78 -12.72
N VAL A 15 -2.41 20.88 -12.80
CA VAL A 15 -2.94 20.20 -11.61
C VAL A 15 -1.75 19.40 -11.09
N ASN A 16 -0.99 20.01 -10.19
CA ASN A 16 0.20 19.43 -9.61
C ASN A 16 -0.22 18.08 -9.05
N ASP A 17 0.42 17.03 -9.58
CA ASP A 17 0.46 15.72 -8.97
C ASP A 17 0.56 15.91 -7.46
N ASN A 18 -0.45 15.49 -6.71
CA ASN A 18 -0.38 15.49 -5.25
C ASN A 18 0.95 14.83 -4.87
N PRO A 19 1.88 15.53 -4.21
CA PRO A 19 3.24 15.03 -4.07
C PRO A 19 3.18 13.72 -3.31
N LEU A 20 3.60 12.63 -3.98
CA LEU A 20 3.57 11.30 -3.40
C LEU A 20 4.30 11.32 -2.06
N VAL A 21 3.58 10.94 -1.00
CA VAL A 21 4.21 10.77 0.31
C VAL A 21 5.18 9.58 0.21
N PRO A 22 6.44 9.73 0.65
CA PRO A 22 7.40 8.64 0.58
C PRO A 22 6.92 7.38 1.32
N GLU A 23 7.50 6.23 0.98
CA GLU A 23 7.18 5.00 1.70
C GLU A 23 7.67 5.07 3.13
N GLY A 24 6.79 4.75 4.08
CA GLY A 24 7.12 4.92 5.49
C GLY A 24 5.94 4.71 6.42
N LYS A 25 6.21 4.89 7.72
CA LYS A 25 5.18 4.90 8.76
C LYS A 25 4.87 6.35 9.13
N TYR A 26 3.61 6.72 9.06
CA TYR A 26 3.15 8.07 9.32
C TYR A 26 1.96 8.06 10.25
N ARG A 27 1.92 9.04 11.15
CA ARG A 27 0.70 9.37 11.86
C ARG A 27 -0.16 10.17 10.90
N VAL A 28 -1.29 9.59 10.50
CA VAL A 28 -2.20 10.16 9.51
C VAL A 28 -3.59 10.28 10.08
N MET A 29 -4.40 11.12 9.46
CA MET A 29 -5.79 11.32 9.80
C MET A 29 -6.61 11.31 8.52
N LEU A 30 -7.71 10.56 8.53
CA LEU A 30 -8.66 10.55 7.43
C LEU A 30 -9.45 11.86 7.46
N THR A 31 -9.33 12.67 6.42
CA THR A 31 -9.98 13.98 6.31
C THR A 31 -11.30 13.90 5.57
N ASP A 32 -11.39 13.05 4.55
CA ASP A 32 -12.60 12.90 3.76
C ASP A 32 -12.72 11.50 3.16
N VAL A 33 -13.96 11.11 2.87
CA VAL A 33 -14.31 9.90 2.13
C VAL A 33 -15.33 10.25 1.05
N VAL A 34 -14.89 10.14 -0.20
CA VAL A 34 -15.71 10.46 -1.38
C VAL A 34 -16.07 9.18 -2.12
N GLU A 35 -17.37 8.92 -2.26
CA GLU A 35 -17.90 7.86 -3.11
C GLU A 35 -18.33 8.49 -4.45
N ASP A 36 -17.76 8.01 -5.56
CA ASP A 36 -17.97 8.61 -6.87
C ASP A 36 -17.85 7.55 -7.98
N VAL A 37 -18.18 7.93 -9.22
CA VAL A 37 -18.19 7.06 -10.39
C VAL A 37 -17.14 7.51 -11.38
N SER A 38 -16.25 6.59 -11.75
CA SER A 38 -15.22 6.88 -12.75
C SER A 38 -15.85 7.19 -14.11
N LYS A 39 -15.08 7.82 -15.00
CA LYS A 39 -15.51 8.08 -16.41
C LYS A 39 -15.94 6.81 -17.16
N SER A 40 -15.50 5.63 -16.71
CA SER A 40 -15.86 4.34 -17.30
C SER A 40 -17.13 3.72 -16.68
N GLY A 41 -17.79 4.40 -15.76
CA GLY A 41 -18.99 3.92 -15.06
C GLY A 41 -18.72 3.03 -13.84
N THR A 42 -17.45 2.84 -13.45
CA THR A 42 -17.08 2.04 -12.28
C THR A 42 -17.11 2.88 -11.02
N GLU A 43 -17.89 2.47 -10.03
CA GLU A 43 -17.94 3.06 -8.69
C GLU A 43 -16.60 2.89 -7.95
N PHE A 44 -16.18 3.93 -7.25
CA PHE A 44 -14.98 3.93 -6.42
C PHE A 44 -15.19 4.72 -5.14
N VAL A 45 -14.38 4.40 -4.14
CA VAL A 45 -14.31 5.11 -2.87
C VAL A 45 -12.91 5.69 -2.74
N ARG A 46 -12.81 7.00 -2.59
CA ARG A 46 -11.55 7.73 -2.37
C ARG A 46 -11.46 8.11 -0.90
N TRP A 47 -10.34 7.76 -0.28
CA TRP A 47 -9.99 8.18 1.06
C TRP A 47 -8.92 9.25 0.99
N GLU A 48 -9.19 10.40 1.58
CA GLU A 48 -8.24 11.50 1.68
C GLU A 48 -7.58 11.51 3.05
N TRP A 49 -6.26 11.53 3.05
CA TRP A 49 -5.44 11.46 4.26
C TRP A 49 -4.56 12.69 4.37
N VAL A 50 -4.37 13.15 5.61
CA VAL A 50 -3.36 14.14 5.95
C VAL A 50 -2.37 13.55 6.95
N VAL A 51 -1.08 13.79 6.75
CA VAL A 51 -0.05 13.46 7.74
C VAL A 51 -0.12 14.50 8.85
N VAL A 52 -0.37 14.07 10.08
CA VAL A 52 -0.56 14.98 11.24
C VAL A 52 0.69 15.18 12.08
N ALA A 53 1.77 14.43 11.82
CA ALA A 53 3.03 14.59 12.55
C ALA A 53 4.24 14.04 11.77
N GLY A 54 5.38 14.70 11.95
CA GLY A 54 6.69 14.22 11.49
C GLY A 54 7.27 15.04 10.34
N LYS A 55 8.24 14.47 9.61
CA LYS A 55 8.98 15.18 8.55
C LYS A 55 8.11 15.64 7.38
N HIS A 56 6.95 15.01 7.19
CA HIS A 56 6.01 15.28 6.10
C HIS A 56 4.66 15.73 6.64
N GLU A 57 4.64 16.43 7.77
CA GLU A 57 3.44 17.03 8.34
C GLU A 57 2.71 17.91 7.31
N ASP A 58 1.38 17.92 7.39
CA ASP A 58 0.45 18.57 6.45
C ASP A 58 0.47 18.03 5.01
N ALA A 59 1.27 17.00 4.72
CA ALA A 59 1.21 16.34 3.42
C ALA A 59 -0.13 15.61 3.25
N LYS A 60 -0.82 15.90 2.14
CA LYS A 60 -2.07 15.26 1.76
C LYS A 60 -1.82 14.18 0.71
N PHE A 61 -2.51 13.06 0.85
CA PHE A 61 -2.49 12.01 -0.17
C PHE A 61 -3.85 11.31 -0.22
N GLU A 62 -4.15 10.73 -1.38
CA GLU A 62 -5.39 10.00 -1.60
C GLU A 62 -5.12 8.50 -1.82
N CYS A 63 -6.07 7.68 -1.39
CA CYS A 63 -6.11 6.24 -1.65
C CYS A 63 -7.46 5.91 -2.30
N VAL A 64 -7.42 5.44 -3.54
CA VAL A 64 -8.63 5.07 -4.30
C VAL A 64 -8.85 3.56 -4.23
N HIS A 65 -10.07 3.16 -3.86
CA HIS A 65 -10.52 1.78 -3.75
C HIS A 65 -11.66 1.53 -4.75
N PHE A 66 -11.65 0.37 -5.40
CA PHE A 66 -12.71 -0.06 -6.33
C PHE A 66 -13.42 -1.31 -5.77
N PRO A 67 -14.25 -1.17 -4.73
CA PRO A 67 -14.83 -2.31 -4.02
C PRO A 67 -15.69 -3.20 -4.92
N GLN A 68 -16.42 -2.61 -5.88
CA GLN A 68 -17.32 -3.31 -6.79
C GLN A 68 -16.65 -3.85 -8.06
N SER A 69 -15.33 -3.68 -8.22
CA SER A 69 -14.64 -4.13 -9.44
C SER A 69 -14.51 -5.65 -9.54
N SER A 70 -14.42 -6.36 -8.41
CA SER A 70 -14.35 -7.83 -8.35
C SER A 70 -14.67 -8.32 -6.94
N GLU A 71 -15.03 -9.60 -6.78
CA GLU A 71 -15.25 -10.20 -5.46
C GLU A 71 -13.99 -10.14 -4.57
N GLY A 72 -12.80 -10.22 -5.18
CA GLY A 72 -11.52 -10.04 -4.49
C GLY A 72 -11.33 -8.61 -3.99
N SER A 73 -11.68 -7.61 -4.80
CA SER A 73 -11.57 -6.18 -4.45
C SER A 73 -12.44 -5.82 -3.25
N MET A 74 -13.66 -6.36 -3.17
CA MET A 74 -14.55 -6.14 -2.03
C MET A 74 -13.97 -6.73 -0.74
N LYS A 75 -13.40 -7.94 -0.80
CA LYS A 75 -12.74 -8.57 0.37
C LYS A 75 -11.53 -7.76 0.84
N VAL A 76 -10.72 -7.24 -0.10
CA VAL A 76 -9.57 -6.38 0.23
C VAL A 76 -10.05 -5.08 0.88
N PHE A 77 -11.07 -4.43 0.32
CA PHE A 77 -11.65 -3.21 0.89
C PHE A 77 -12.18 -3.45 2.30
N GLN A 78 -12.99 -4.49 2.51
CA GLN A 78 -13.50 -4.85 3.85
C GLN A 78 -12.38 -5.18 4.85
N SER A 79 -11.33 -5.87 4.41
CA SER A 79 -10.16 -6.17 5.24
C SER A 79 -9.41 -4.90 5.64
N HIS A 80 -9.27 -3.96 4.70
CA HIS A 80 -8.61 -2.67 4.93
C HIS A 80 -9.42 -1.81 5.92
N THR A 81 -10.73 -1.69 5.71
CA THR A 81 -11.65 -0.99 6.62
C THR A 81 -11.67 -1.64 8.01
N LYS A 82 -11.69 -2.98 8.10
CA LYS A 82 -11.61 -3.70 9.38
C LYS A 82 -10.31 -3.38 10.12
N SER A 83 -9.19 -3.33 9.39
CA SER A 83 -7.87 -3.04 9.97
C SER A 83 -7.80 -1.60 10.50
N LEU A 84 -8.38 -0.65 9.77
CA LEU A 84 -8.56 0.73 10.23
C LEU A 84 -9.42 0.81 11.49
N CYS A 85 -10.61 0.19 11.49
CA CYS A 85 -11.49 0.17 12.67
C CYS A 85 -10.78 -0.43 13.91
N ARG A 86 -10.01 -1.50 13.71
CA ARG A 86 -9.21 -2.12 14.78
C ARG A 86 -8.14 -1.16 15.30
N ALA A 87 -7.42 -0.47 14.43
CA ALA A 87 -6.39 0.49 14.81
C ALA A 87 -6.98 1.69 15.56
N LEU A 88 -8.18 2.12 15.19
CA LEU A 88 -8.95 3.19 15.85
C LEU A 88 -9.72 2.72 17.10
N LYS A 89 -9.64 1.43 17.46
CA LYS A 89 -10.38 0.81 18.59
C LYS A 89 -11.91 1.00 18.51
N LEU A 90 -12.45 1.05 17.29
CA LEU A 90 -13.89 1.17 17.04
C LEU A 90 -14.52 -0.23 16.96
N ALA A 91 -15.45 -0.52 17.86
CA ALA A 91 -16.14 -1.82 17.90
C ALA A 91 -17.20 -1.97 16.79
N LYS A 92 -17.86 -0.86 16.43
CA LYS A 92 -18.85 -0.77 15.36
C LYS A 92 -18.73 0.59 14.71
N VAL A 93 -18.82 0.61 13.39
CA VAL A 93 -18.85 1.81 12.56
C VAL A 93 -20.12 1.74 11.73
N LYS A 94 -20.89 2.83 11.71
CA LYS A 94 -22.13 2.91 10.91
C LYS A 94 -21.90 3.69 9.63
N ASN A 95 -21.18 4.80 9.74
CA ASN A 95 -20.92 5.74 8.63
C ASN A 95 -19.42 6.07 8.56
N TYR A 96 -18.96 6.59 7.42
CA TYR A 96 -17.58 7.03 7.26
C TYR A 96 -17.20 8.20 8.18
N ASP A 97 -18.18 9.00 8.60
CA ASP A 97 -17.98 10.09 9.58
C ASP A 97 -17.37 9.60 10.89
N ASP A 98 -17.65 8.34 11.29
CA ASP A 98 -17.09 7.74 12.50
C ASP A 98 -15.56 7.51 12.38
N LEU A 99 -15.02 7.54 11.16
CA LEU A 99 -13.60 7.34 10.86
C LEU A 99 -12.85 8.65 10.68
N LEU A 100 -13.56 9.73 10.36
CA LEU A 100 -12.98 11.04 10.06
C LEU A 100 -12.32 11.65 11.30
N ASN A 101 -11.26 12.43 11.07
CA ASN A 101 -10.56 13.22 12.07
C ASN A 101 -9.99 12.42 13.26
N LYS A 102 -9.73 11.12 13.06
CA LYS A 102 -9.07 10.27 14.07
C LYS A 102 -7.65 9.92 13.64
N PRO A 103 -6.63 10.24 14.47
CA PRO A 103 -5.26 9.90 14.14
C PRO A 103 -5.01 8.40 14.23
N VAL A 104 -4.30 7.85 13.26
CA VAL A 104 -3.90 6.45 13.18
C VAL A 104 -2.49 6.35 12.62
N MET A 105 -1.74 5.32 13.02
CA MET A 105 -0.46 5.02 12.42
C MET A 105 -0.68 4.19 11.15
N ALA A 106 -0.31 4.71 9.99
CA ALA A 106 -0.44 4.03 8.71
C ALA A 106 0.93 3.77 8.07
N ASN A 107 1.10 2.58 7.48
CA ASN A 107 2.23 2.31 6.61
C ASN A 107 1.86 2.66 5.17
N VAL A 108 2.39 3.78 4.69
CA VAL A 108 2.22 4.27 3.32
C VAL A 108 3.25 3.58 2.42
N LYS A 109 2.79 3.11 1.27
CA LYS A 109 3.60 2.57 0.17
C LYS A 109 3.29 3.29 -1.13
N ILE A 110 4.18 3.19 -2.09
CA ILE A 110 3.97 3.69 -3.45
C ILE A 110 3.68 2.49 -4.33
N ASN A 111 2.43 2.38 -4.78
CA ASN A 111 2.07 1.39 -5.78
C ASN A 111 2.36 1.95 -7.18
N LYS A 112 2.89 1.09 -8.05
CA LYS A 112 3.16 1.42 -9.45
C LYS A 112 2.17 0.67 -10.32
N TYR A 113 1.53 1.36 -11.25
CA TYR A 113 0.61 0.73 -12.19
C TYR A 113 0.85 1.27 -13.59
N THR A 114 0.64 0.43 -14.58
CA THR A 114 0.66 0.82 -15.98
C THR A 114 -0.72 1.33 -16.35
N ASP A 115 -0.79 2.55 -16.88
CA ASP A 115 -2.06 3.09 -17.35
C ASP A 115 -2.47 2.52 -18.72
N LYS A 116 -3.62 2.95 -19.23
CA LYS A 116 -4.16 2.50 -20.53
C LYS A 116 -3.28 2.91 -21.72
N PHE A 117 -2.36 3.85 -21.55
CA PHE A 117 -1.44 4.35 -22.57
C PHE A 117 -0.04 3.73 -22.47
N GLY A 118 0.19 2.83 -21.50
CA GLY A 118 1.46 2.17 -21.29
C GLY A 118 2.43 2.94 -20.38
N GLU A 119 1.99 4.05 -19.77
CA GLU A 119 2.82 4.85 -18.90
C GLU A 119 2.80 4.31 -17.47
N ILE A 120 3.97 4.23 -16.83
CA ILE A 120 4.07 3.83 -15.42
C ILE A 120 3.69 5.02 -14.55
N ARG A 121 2.52 4.92 -13.92
CA ARG A 121 2.05 5.87 -12.91
C ARG A 121 2.31 5.34 -11.51
N LYS A 122 2.30 6.26 -10.54
CA LYS A 122 2.50 5.98 -9.12
C LYS A 122 1.32 6.53 -8.33
N ASN A 123 0.88 5.80 -7.31
CA ASN A 123 -0.07 6.31 -6.33
C ASN A 123 0.30 5.86 -4.92
N ASN A 124 -0.13 6.62 -3.92
CA ASN A 124 -0.02 6.19 -2.53
C ASN A 124 -1.07 5.10 -2.24
N GLN A 125 -0.65 4.11 -1.46
CA GLN A 125 -1.52 3.08 -0.93
C GLN A 125 -1.14 2.80 0.53
N ILE A 126 -2.12 2.52 1.37
CA ILE A 126 -1.87 2.06 2.73
C ILE A 126 -1.77 0.54 2.74
N ASN A 127 -0.68 0.03 3.32
CA ASN A 127 -0.40 -1.40 3.41
C ASN A 127 -1.00 -2.03 4.68
N TYR A 128 -0.91 -1.33 5.81
CA TYR A 128 -1.53 -1.72 7.08
C TYR A 128 -1.68 -0.51 8.01
N PHE A 129 -2.55 -0.67 9.01
CA PHE A 129 -2.75 0.27 10.11
C PHE A 129 -2.25 -0.33 11.43
N GLU A 130 -1.63 0.50 12.24
CA GLU A 130 -1.23 0.19 13.61
C GLU A 130 -1.97 1.14 14.57
N MET A 131 -2.17 0.69 15.81
CA MET A 131 -2.67 1.57 16.85
C MET A 131 -1.66 2.70 17.04
N ASP A 132 -2.17 3.92 17.18
CA ASP A 132 -1.35 5.08 17.55
C ASP A 132 -0.95 4.93 19.02
N ASP A 133 0.13 4.18 19.24
CA ASP A 133 0.73 3.97 20.55
C ASP A 133 1.78 5.07 20.73
N THR A 134 1.39 6.18 21.36
CA THR A 134 2.28 7.26 21.80
C THR A 134 3.32 6.81 22.85
N GLY A 135 3.90 5.63 22.69
CA GLY A 135 4.77 4.99 23.68
C GLY A 135 5.74 3.91 23.16
N LYS A 136 5.85 3.64 21.85
CA LYS A 136 6.86 2.67 21.37
C LYS A 136 7.60 3.13 20.12
N LYS A 137 8.89 3.44 20.31
CA LYS A 137 9.87 3.87 19.31
C LYS A 137 9.71 3.08 18.00
N SER A 138 9.51 3.83 16.92
CA SER A 138 9.62 3.37 15.54
C SER A 138 10.93 2.60 15.35
N SER A 139 10.84 1.31 15.05
CA SER A 139 11.97 0.57 14.51
C SER A 139 12.05 0.90 13.02
N ALA A 140 12.98 1.80 12.68
CA ALA A 140 13.41 2.02 11.32
C ALA A 140 13.97 0.69 10.77
N SER A 141 13.34 0.16 9.72
CA SER A 141 13.87 -0.96 8.97
C SER A 141 15.16 -0.53 8.26
N THR A 142 16.27 -0.73 8.95
CA THR A 142 17.61 -0.67 8.40
C THR A 142 17.75 -1.82 7.42
N GLY A 143 17.90 -1.48 6.13
CA GLY A 143 18.39 -2.41 5.15
C GLY A 143 19.81 -2.86 5.47
N LYS A 144 20.21 -3.96 4.81
CA LYS A 144 21.55 -4.57 4.77
C LYS A 144 21.76 -5.73 5.76
N SER A 145 21.22 -6.90 5.39
CA SER A 145 21.85 -8.17 5.79
C SER A 145 22.90 -8.51 4.72
N VAL A 146 24.14 -8.11 4.99
CA VAL A 146 25.33 -8.72 4.37
C VAL A 146 25.51 -10.06 5.07
N ALA A 147 25.46 -11.15 4.30
CA ALA A 147 25.84 -12.47 4.78
C ALA A 147 27.35 -12.48 5.10
N PRO A 148 27.77 -12.87 6.31
CA PRO A 148 29.13 -13.31 6.54
C PRO A 148 29.22 -14.80 6.24
N GLU A 149 29.98 -15.11 5.20
CA GLU A 149 30.54 -16.41 4.87
C GLU A 149 31.45 -16.88 6.03
N PRO A 150 31.26 -18.09 6.60
CA PRO A 150 32.28 -18.74 7.41
C PRO A 150 33.11 -19.70 6.54
N ALA A 151 34.39 -19.37 6.40
CA ALA A 151 35.43 -20.30 5.97
C ALA A 151 36.01 -21.00 7.21
N ASP A 152 36.05 -22.34 7.21
CA ASP A 152 37.02 -23.23 7.89
C ASP A 152 36.63 -24.69 7.52
N LEU A 153 37.36 -25.36 6.62
CA LEU A 153 38.54 -26.20 6.85
C LEU A 153 38.27 -27.60 7.45
N ILE A 154 38.68 -28.60 6.65
CA ILE A 154 39.18 -29.96 7.01
C ILE A 154 38.17 -31.12 7.08
N GLY A 155 38.21 -31.95 6.04
CA GLY A 155 38.66 -33.34 6.12
C GLY A 155 37.75 -34.39 6.77
N GLY A 156 37.28 -35.35 5.97
CA GLY A 156 36.61 -36.55 6.49
C GLY A 156 36.06 -37.43 5.38
N ASP A 157 36.94 -38.24 4.80
CA ASP A 157 36.67 -39.37 3.93
C ASP A 157 35.71 -40.36 4.63
N SER A 158 34.53 -40.60 4.08
CA SER A 158 33.67 -41.74 4.45
C SER A 158 32.81 -42.14 3.25
N GLN A 159 33.28 -43.23 2.68
CA GLN A 159 32.68 -44.08 1.67
C GLN A 159 31.40 -44.71 2.26
N ASP A 160 30.25 -44.43 1.68
CA ASP A 160 29.02 -45.21 1.90
C ASP A 160 28.44 -45.54 0.52
N ASP A 161 28.43 -46.84 0.24
CA ASP A 161 28.10 -47.52 -1.00
C ASP A 161 26.71 -47.18 -1.57
N PRO A 162 26.54 -47.23 -2.91
CA PRO A 162 25.23 -47.11 -3.52
C PRO A 162 24.36 -48.34 -3.16
N PRO A 163 23.06 -48.16 -2.85
CA PRO A 163 22.16 -49.30 -2.75
C PRO A 163 21.96 -49.92 -4.14
N ASP A 164 22.39 -51.18 -4.27
CA ASP A 164 21.97 -52.14 -5.29
C ASP A 164 20.44 -52.08 -5.46
N PHE A 165 19.98 -51.54 -6.58
CA PHE A 165 18.65 -51.80 -7.11
C PHE A 165 18.80 -52.81 -8.24
N ASP A 166 18.86 -54.08 -7.85
CA ASP A 166 18.46 -55.20 -8.70
C ASP A 166 16.96 -55.05 -9.02
N ASP A 167 16.64 -54.35 -10.11
CA ASP A 167 15.31 -54.42 -10.74
C ASP A 167 15.43 -55.24 -12.02
N ASP A 168 15.33 -56.55 -11.79
CA ASP A 168 15.13 -57.62 -12.75
C ASP A 168 13.81 -57.35 -13.50
N MET A 169 13.92 -56.77 -14.70
CA MET A 169 12.81 -56.75 -15.68
C MET A 169 12.79 -58.05 -16.47
N PRO A 170 11.73 -58.87 -16.35
CA PRO A 170 11.31 -59.73 -17.43
C PRO A 170 10.31 -59.00 -18.34
N PHE A 171 10.60 -59.14 -19.64
CA PHE A 171 9.82 -58.85 -20.85
C PHE A 171 8.30 -58.70 -20.73
#